data_AF-A0A2E3REU4-F1
#
_entry.id   AF-A0A2E3REU4-F1
#
_cell.length_a   1.000
_cell.length_b   1.000
_cell.length_c   1.000
_cell.angle_alpha   90.00
_cell.angle_beta   90.00
_cell.angle_gamma   90.00
#
_symmetry.space_group_name_H-M   'P 1'
#
loop_
_entity.id
_entity.type
_entity.pdbx_description
1 polymer ?
#
loop_
_entity_poly.entity_id
_entity_poly.type
_entity_poly.pdbx_seq_one_letter_code
_entity_poly.pdbx_strand_id
1 'polypeptide(L)'
;MIPYSDPTKRVSATTKRKRVWLVANGDLRLSANQNCWAAQEAMEHALAESVEAAGYELVRAHPYKKKEKHGFIDSQKEGMRVFSKIDPDVKLVVAEAVWQYSHHLLHGLISHRGPILTVANWSGTWPGLVGMLNLNGSLTKAGVAYSTLWAEDFSEKQFCTMLKRWLKNGSFRHRTTHVRSLSRVKVPASSEKVGAKLAADLLRNKAIMGVFDEGCMGMFNAIIPDHLLNKTGVYKERLSQSALYYESTQVRQSEALAVRRWMDRKGIRFLTGPRHKDHLTDQQILDQCRMYIAAVRIADDFGCHTIGIQYQQGLKDLMPASDLVEGTLNNRDRPPVKSRDGKRVLYAGEPLPHFNEVDECAGLDGLMTYRVHSALGQPVENTLHDLRWGDWDQSGTVDDYVWVFEISGSVPPAHFTGGWRGATSERQPAMFFPSGGGTIKGISKPGEIVWSRVFVENDRLKMDVGRAKVVKLPLEETERRWNATTSQWPIMHAVTYGVTRDQMMARHKSNHIQVAYGRTAADADKAMYAKAAMAAALGLDVALCGTRKSGKPW
;
A
#
# COMPACT_ATOMS: atom_id res chain seq x y z
N MET A 1 -10.96 -30.17 -16.50
CA MET A 1 -11.78 -29.67 -17.64
C MET A 1 -13.15 -29.31 -17.12
N ILE A 2 -13.62 -28.09 -17.36
CA ILE A 2 -14.98 -27.66 -17.04
C ILE A 2 -15.83 -27.94 -18.29
N PRO A 3 -16.95 -28.67 -18.20
CA PRO A 3 -17.80 -28.92 -19.36
C PRO A 3 -18.39 -27.61 -19.89
N TYR A 4 -18.42 -27.49 -21.22
CA TYR A 4 -19.02 -26.38 -21.95
C TYR A 4 -20.52 -26.27 -21.63
N SER A 5 -20.97 -25.08 -21.22
CA SER A 5 -22.39 -24.74 -21.10
C SER A 5 -22.78 -23.78 -22.20
N ASP A 6 -23.82 -24.14 -22.96
CA ASP A 6 -24.40 -23.31 -24.01
C ASP A 6 -24.90 -21.95 -23.46
N PRO A 7 -24.33 -20.81 -23.92
CA PRO A 7 -24.66 -19.48 -23.43
C PRO A 7 -26.07 -18.99 -23.84
N THR A 8 -26.79 -19.69 -24.70
CA THR A 8 -28.11 -19.28 -25.21
C THR A 8 -29.26 -19.52 -24.23
N LYS A 9 -29.04 -20.27 -23.15
CA LYS A 9 -30.06 -20.56 -22.11
C LYS A 9 -29.95 -19.63 -20.91
N ARG A 10 -30.26 -18.34 -21.07
CA ARG A 10 -30.50 -17.44 -19.92
C ARG A 10 -31.97 -17.04 -19.88
N VAL A 11 -32.69 -17.60 -18.91
CA VAL A 11 -34.09 -17.30 -18.65
C VAL A 11 -34.19 -15.90 -18.05
N SER A 12 -34.71 -14.96 -18.82
CA SER A 12 -35.11 -13.63 -18.35
C SER A 12 -36.36 -13.76 -17.48
N ALA A 13 -36.18 -13.80 -16.17
CA ALA A 13 -37.28 -13.58 -15.22
C ALA A 13 -37.52 -12.06 -15.10
N THR A 14 -38.64 -11.60 -15.67
CA THR A 14 -39.11 -10.21 -15.58
C THR A 14 -39.62 -9.91 -14.17
N THR A 15 -38.75 -9.34 -13.32
CA THR A 15 -39.14 -8.72 -12.06
C THR A 15 -39.47 -7.24 -12.28
N LYS A 16 -40.52 -6.71 -11.64
CA LYS A 16 -40.95 -5.29 -11.74
C LYS A 16 -39.95 -4.29 -11.12
N ARG A 17 -39.00 -4.74 -10.29
CA ARG A 17 -37.98 -3.88 -9.64
C ARG A 17 -36.69 -3.85 -10.46
N LYS A 18 -36.08 -2.67 -10.60
CA LYS A 18 -34.77 -2.50 -11.26
C LYS A 18 -33.70 -3.17 -10.38
N ARG A 19 -32.91 -4.09 -10.95
CA ARG A 19 -31.89 -4.83 -10.20
C ARG A 19 -30.49 -4.25 -10.40
N VAL A 20 -29.66 -4.39 -9.38
CA VAL A 20 -28.20 -4.17 -9.41
C VAL A 20 -27.53 -5.35 -8.73
N TRP A 21 -26.43 -5.84 -9.31
CA TRP A 21 -25.73 -7.01 -8.78
C TRP A 21 -24.62 -6.60 -7.84
N LEU A 22 -24.41 -7.39 -6.79
CA LEU A 22 -23.32 -7.22 -5.84
C LEU A 22 -22.37 -8.41 -5.89
N VAL A 23 -21.08 -8.11 -5.88
CA VAL A 23 -20.01 -9.06 -5.57
C VAL A 23 -19.20 -8.51 -4.39
N ALA A 24 -18.86 -9.37 -3.43
CA ALA A 24 -17.88 -9.07 -2.40
C ALA A 24 -16.62 -9.92 -2.61
N ASN A 25 -15.46 -9.29 -2.68
CA ASN A 25 -14.18 -9.97 -2.74
C ASN A 25 -13.60 -10.19 -1.35
N GLY A 26 -12.72 -11.17 -1.21
CA GLY A 26 -12.03 -11.45 0.04
C GLY A 26 -10.54 -11.63 -0.12
N ASP A 27 -9.95 -11.96 1.01
CA ASP A 27 -8.57 -12.41 1.15
C ASP A 27 -8.43 -13.85 0.64
N LEU A 28 -7.23 -14.28 0.28
CA LEU A 28 -6.94 -15.69 0.00
C LEU A 28 -6.87 -16.52 1.30
N ARG A 29 -6.56 -15.87 2.43
CA ARG A 29 -6.44 -16.50 3.75
C ARG A 29 -7.81 -16.68 4.39
N LEU A 30 -8.18 -17.94 4.65
CA LEU A 30 -9.45 -18.30 5.28
C LEU A 30 -9.70 -17.60 6.63
N SER A 31 -8.66 -17.47 7.46
CA SER A 31 -8.75 -16.79 8.78
C SER A 31 -9.20 -15.34 8.66
N ALA A 32 -8.64 -14.60 7.69
CA ALA A 32 -9.00 -13.21 7.45
C ALA A 32 -10.47 -13.10 7.01
N ASN A 33 -10.89 -13.95 6.08
CA ASN A 33 -12.28 -13.99 5.61
C ASN A 33 -13.28 -14.33 6.72
N GLN A 34 -12.98 -15.32 7.56
CA GLN A 34 -13.84 -15.70 8.68
C GLN A 34 -14.00 -14.58 9.71
N ASN A 35 -12.89 -13.93 10.07
CA ASN A 35 -12.89 -12.88 11.10
C ASN A 35 -13.59 -11.61 10.63
N CYS A 36 -13.55 -11.31 9.32
CA CYS A 36 -14.12 -10.08 8.78
C CYS A 36 -15.54 -10.25 8.20
N TRP A 37 -16.09 -11.47 8.14
CA TRP A 37 -17.38 -11.73 7.49
C TRP A 37 -18.53 -10.91 8.08
N ALA A 38 -18.63 -10.83 9.41
CA ALA A 38 -19.71 -10.10 10.08
C ALA A 38 -19.74 -8.60 9.68
N ALA A 39 -18.56 -7.99 9.53
CA ALA A 39 -18.45 -6.60 9.10
C ALA A 39 -18.90 -6.40 7.65
N GLN A 40 -18.54 -7.33 6.76
CA GLN A 40 -19.00 -7.32 5.37
C GLN A 40 -20.52 -7.50 5.29
N GLU A 41 -21.08 -8.47 5.99
CA GLU A 41 -22.52 -8.73 6.01
C GLU A 41 -23.31 -7.50 6.50
N ALA A 42 -22.86 -6.87 7.58
CA ALA A 42 -23.46 -5.62 8.08
C ALA A 42 -23.40 -4.47 7.05
N MET A 43 -22.26 -4.29 6.39
CA MET A 43 -22.12 -3.29 5.32
C MET A 43 -23.06 -3.59 4.14
N GLU A 44 -23.19 -4.84 3.74
CA GLU A 44 -24.08 -5.25 2.64
C GLU A 44 -25.55 -4.99 2.97
N HIS A 45 -25.97 -5.22 4.23
CA HIS A 45 -27.31 -4.87 4.69
C HIS A 45 -27.57 -3.36 4.60
N ALA A 46 -26.68 -2.53 5.16
CA ALA A 46 -26.82 -1.07 5.11
C ALA A 46 -26.81 -0.51 3.66
N LEU A 47 -25.99 -1.12 2.79
CA LEU A 47 -25.97 -0.79 1.38
C LEU A 47 -27.27 -1.20 0.67
N ALA A 48 -27.83 -2.38 1.00
CA ALA A 48 -29.09 -2.86 0.43
C ALA A 48 -30.25 -1.91 0.77
N GLU A 49 -30.34 -1.42 2.01
CA GLU A 49 -31.34 -0.43 2.43
C GLU A 49 -31.23 0.87 1.62
N SER A 50 -30.01 1.35 1.40
CA SER A 50 -29.76 2.57 0.61
C SER A 50 -30.11 2.40 -0.87
N VAL A 51 -29.88 1.20 -1.43
CA VAL A 51 -30.26 0.83 -2.79
C VAL A 51 -31.78 0.70 -2.93
N GLU A 52 -32.46 0.11 -1.95
CA GLU A 52 -33.92 0.00 -1.90
C GLU A 52 -34.59 1.39 -1.81
N ALA A 53 -34.06 2.27 -0.96
CA ALA A 53 -34.50 3.66 -0.86
C ALA A 53 -34.29 4.47 -2.16
N ALA A 54 -33.45 3.99 -3.07
CA ALA A 54 -33.26 4.53 -4.42
C ALA A 54 -34.16 3.88 -5.49
N GLY A 55 -35.02 2.91 -5.11
CA GLY A 55 -35.95 2.21 -6.00
C GLY A 55 -35.32 1.05 -6.78
N TYR A 56 -34.21 0.49 -6.28
CA TYR A 56 -33.52 -0.67 -6.87
C TYR A 56 -33.48 -1.84 -5.88
N GLU A 57 -33.29 -3.04 -6.41
CA GLU A 57 -33.05 -4.25 -5.62
C GLU A 57 -31.57 -4.62 -5.74
N LEU A 58 -30.88 -4.76 -4.59
CA LEU A 58 -29.50 -5.24 -4.53
C LEU A 58 -29.50 -6.77 -4.46
N VAL A 59 -28.92 -7.41 -5.48
CA VAL A 59 -28.91 -8.87 -5.55
C VAL A 59 -27.48 -9.39 -5.51
N ARG A 60 -27.18 -10.25 -4.54
CA ARG A 60 -25.84 -10.86 -4.42
C ARG A 60 -25.63 -11.92 -5.49
N ALA A 61 -24.50 -11.85 -6.19
CA ALA A 61 -24.20 -12.73 -7.33
C ALA A 61 -23.57 -14.09 -6.94
N HIS A 62 -23.29 -14.31 -5.66
CA HIS A 62 -22.68 -15.53 -5.14
C HIS A 62 -23.17 -15.84 -3.72
N PRO A 63 -23.25 -17.12 -3.32
CA PRO A 63 -23.84 -17.52 -2.05
C PRO A 63 -22.85 -17.43 -0.88
N TYR A 64 -23.38 -17.41 0.34
CA TYR A 64 -22.60 -17.70 1.54
C TYR A 64 -22.10 -19.15 1.54
N LYS A 65 -20.82 -19.36 1.86
CA LYS A 65 -20.17 -20.68 1.88
C LYS A 65 -20.19 -21.24 3.31
N LYS A 66 -21.24 -22.01 3.65
CA LYS A 66 -21.43 -22.58 5.01
C LYS A 66 -20.23 -23.32 5.58
N LYS A 67 -19.46 -24.02 4.74
CA LYS A 67 -18.26 -24.77 5.17
C LYS A 67 -17.10 -23.86 5.55
N GLU A 68 -16.92 -22.77 4.79
CA GLU A 68 -15.82 -21.82 4.97
C GLU A 68 -16.19 -20.70 5.95
N LYS A 69 -17.48 -20.54 6.25
CA LYS A 69 -18.07 -19.59 7.19
C LYS A 69 -17.97 -18.12 6.77
N HIS A 70 -17.89 -17.85 5.48
CA HIS A 70 -17.98 -16.51 4.90
C HIS A 70 -18.65 -16.54 3.54
N GLY A 71 -19.04 -15.37 3.02
CA GLY A 71 -19.59 -15.22 1.68
C GLY A 71 -18.65 -14.59 0.66
N PHE A 72 -17.38 -14.33 0.96
CA PHE A 72 -16.45 -13.74 -0.02
C PHE A 72 -16.09 -14.66 -1.18
N ILE A 73 -15.77 -14.05 -2.34
CA ILE A 73 -14.95 -14.68 -3.38
C ILE A 73 -13.50 -14.64 -2.93
N ASP A 74 -12.84 -15.79 -2.80
CA ASP A 74 -11.50 -15.90 -2.20
C ASP A 74 -10.44 -16.51 -3.12
N SER A 75 -10.77 -16.67 -4.41
CA SER A 75 -9.82 -17.15 -5.41
C SER A 75 -10.18 -16.66 -6.81
N GLN A 76 -9.17 -16.56 -7.68
CA GLN A 76 -9.38 -16.29 -9.10
C GLN A 76 -10.28 -17.35 -9.75
N LYS A 77 -10.12 -18.63 -9.37
CA LYS A 77 -10.96 -19.72 -9.88
C LYS A 77 -12.44 -19.51 -9.54
N GLU A 78 -12.74 -19.10 -8.31
CA GLU A 78 -14.09 -18.79 -7.89
C GLU A 78 -14.62 -17.54 -8.60
N GLY A 79 -13.82 -16.47 -8.65
CA GLY A 79 -14.20 -15.24 -9.36
C GLY A 79 -14.56 -15.50 -10.81
N MET A 80 -13.76 -16.28 -11.54
CA MET A 80 -14.07 -16.63 -12.95
C MET A 80 -15.39 -17.37 -13.08
N ARG A 81 -15.69 -18.28 -12.15
CA ARG A 81 -16.96 -18.99 -12.13
C ARG A 81 -18.13 -18.06 -11.84
N VAL A 82 -17.99 -17.10 -10.93
CA VAL A 82 -19.04 -16.12 -10.63
C VAL A 82 -19.31 -15.25 -11.86
N PHE A 83 -18.28 -14.65 -12.46
CA PHE A 83 -18.45 -13.79 -13.63
C PHE A 83 -19.00 -14.53 -14.87
N SER A 84 -18.72 -15.84 -15.03
CA SER A 84 -19.34 -16.63 -16.10
C SER A 84 -20.87 -16.71 -16.02
N LYS A 85 -21.45 -16.46 -14.84
CA LYS A 85 -22.89 -16.53 -14.58
C LYS A 85 -23.55 -15.16 -14.51
N ILE A 86 -22.78 -14.11 -14.21
CA ILE A 86 -23.27 -12.72 -14.23
C ILE A 86 -23.52 -12.32 -15.69
N ASP A 87 -24.55 -11.52 -15.94
CA ASP A 87 -24.76 -10.87 -17.23
C ASP A 87 -23.76 -9.72 -17.38
N PRO A 88 -22.87 -9.74 -18.39
CA PRO A 88 -21.80 -8.76 -18.51
C PRO A 88 -22.29 -7.32 -18.69
N ASP A 89 -23.57 -7.08 -19.02
CA ASP A 89 -24.10 -5.74 -19.29
C ASP A 89 -24.81 -5.10 -18.08
N VAL A 90 -24.96 -5.83 -16.97
CA VAL A 90 -25.67 -5.33 -15.78
C VAL A 90 -24.85 -4.33 -14.98
N LYS A 91 -25.55 -3.48 -14.20
CA LYS A 91 -24.90 -2.66 -13.16
C LYS A 91 -24.33 -3.58 -12.08
N LEU A 92 -23.05 -3.42 -11.80
CA LEU A 92 -22.31 -4.23 -10.84
C LEU A 92 -21.72 -3.35 -9.74
N VAL A 93 -21.97 -3.75 -8.51
CA VAL A 93 -21.40 -3.17 -7.30
C VAL A 93 -20.36 -4.14 -6.74
N VAL A 94 -19.15 -3.66 -6.52
CA VAL A 94 -18.12 -4.37 -5.76
C VAL A 94 -18.08 -3.74 -4.37
N ALA A 95 -18.49 -4.50 -3.36
CA ALA A 95 -18.61 -4.02 -1.98
C ALA A 95 -17.49 -4.59 -1.11
N GLU A 96 -16.69 -3.71 -0.51
CA GLU A 96 -15.46 -4.06 0.22
C GLU A 96 -15.48 -3.51 1.65
N ALA A 97 -15.62 -4.38 2.65
CA ALA A 97 -15.39 -4.05 4.05
C ALA A 97 -14.01 -4.51 4.55
N VAL A 98 -13.23 -5.18 3.69
CA VAL A 98 -12.04 -5.96 4.10
C VAL A 98 -10.85 -5.73 3.16
N TRP A 99 -9.66 -6.20 3.57
CA TRP A 99 -8.55 -6.38 2.66
C TRP A 99 -8.84 -7.53 1.71
N GLN A 100 -8.54 -7.34 0.43
CA GLN A 100 -8.91 -8.26 -0.64
C GLN A 100 -7.80 -8.39 -1.67
N TYR A 101 -7.80 -9.51 -2.40
CA TYR A 101 -6.79 -9.79 -3.43
C TYR A 101 -7.39 -9.50 -4.81
N SER A 102 -7.03 -8.36 -5.42
CA SER A 102 -7.73 -7.80 -6.60
C SER A 102 -7.83 -8.79 -7.76
N HIS A 103 -6.81 -9.62 -7.97
CA HIS A 103 -6.78 -10.62 -9.05
C HIS A 103 -7.92 -11.66 -9.00
N HIS A 104 -8.58 -11.85 -7.84
CA HIS A 104 -9.77 -12.70 -7.73
C HIS A 104 -10.91 -12.22 -8.64
N LEU A 105 -11.16 -10.91 -8.69
CA LEU A 105 -12.23 -10.31 -9.49
C LEU A 105 -11.74 -9.62 -10.76
N LEU A 106 -10.51 -9.13 -10.79
CA LEU A 106 -10.01 -8.21 -11.81
C LEU A 106 -10.29 -8.70 -13.24
N HIS A 107 -9.98 -9.95 -13.55
CA HIS A 107 -10.18 -10.52 -14.89
C HIS A 107 -11.67 -10.56 -15.30
N GLY A 108 -12.56 -10.77 -14.33
CA GLY A 108 -14.00 -10.76 -14.54
C GLY A 108 -14.48 -9.33 -14.82
N LEU A 109 -13.98 -8.38 -14.02
CA LEU A 109 -14.25 -6.95 -14.19
C LEU A 109 -13.71 -6.39 -15.51
N ILE A 110 -12.58 -6.89 -16.02
CA ILE A 110 -12.03 -6.52 -17.35
C ILE A 110 -12.99 -6.93 -18.47
N SER A 111 -13.63 -8.09 -18.36
CA SER A 111 -14.58 -8.59 -19.38
C SER A 111 -16.02 -8.08 -19.18
N HIS A 112 -16.30 -7.41 -18.07
CA HIS A 112 -17.60 -6.82 -17.76
C HIS A 112 -17.81 -5.52 -18.55
N ARG A 113 -18.96 -5.37 -19.20
CA ARG A 113 -19.29 -4.22 -20.05
C ARG A 113 -20.20 -3.21 -19.36
N GLY A 114 -20.99 -3.66 -18.40
CA GLY A 114 -21.92 -2.83 -17.66
C GLY A 114 -21.21 -1.87 -16.69
N PRO A 115 -21.93 -0.87 -16.15
CA PRO A 115 -21.40 0.04 -15.14
C PRO A 115 -20.84 -0.68 -13.91
N ILE A 116 -19.66 -0.25 -13.45
CA ILE A 116 -19.03 -0.72 -12.20
C ILE A 116 -19.02 0.40 -11.16
N LEU A 117 -19.47 0.07 -9.94
CA LEU A 117 -19.34 0.89 -8.74
C LEU A 117 -18.54 0.12 -7.70
N THR A 118 -17.42 0.67 -7.26
CA THR A 118 -16.73 0.19 -6.07
C THR A 118 -17.25 0.94 -4.84
N VAL A 119 -17.49 0.22 -3.74
CA VAL A 119 -18.03 0.79 -2.50
C VAL A 119 -17.26 0.23 -1.32
N ALA A 120 -16.83 1.09 -0.40
CA ALA A 120 -16.16 0.68 0.85
C ALA A 120 -16.83 1.25 2.09
N ASN A 121 -16.67 0.55 3.22
CA ASN A 121 -16.87 1.16 4.53
C ASN A 121 -15.73 2.14 4.87
N TRP A 122 -15.99 3.10 5.74
CA TRP A 122 -14.96 3.93 6.34
C TRP A 122 -14.67 3.45 7.76
N SER A 123 -13.69 2.55 7.91
CA SER A 123 -13.37 1.92 9.19
C SER A 123 -11.86 1.75 9.34
N GLY A 124 -11.34 2.05 10.54
CA GLY A 124 -9.97 1.67 10.89
C GLY A 124 -9.83 0.16 11.10
N THR A 125 -10.87 -0.46 11.65
CA THR A 125 -10.82 -1.85 12.15
C THR A 125 -10.89 -2.84 11.01
N TRP A 126 -11.77 -2.58 10.05
CA TRP A 126 -12.00 -3.43 8.89
C TRP A 126 -11.49 -2.71 7.63
N PRO A 127 -10.40 -3.17 6.99
CA PRO A 127 -9.64 -2.38 6.03
C PRO A 127 -10.26 -2.35 4.61
N GLY A 128 -11.58 -2.14 4.51
CA GLY A 128 -12.29 -2.04 3.23
C GLY A 128 -11.81 -0.88 2.36
N LEU A 129 -11.39 0.24 2.96
CA LEU A 129 -10.76 1.35 2.23
C LEU A 129 -9.49 0.89 1.49
N VAL A 130 -8.61 0.17 2.20
CA VAL A 130 -7.35 -0.35 1.67
C VAL A 130 -7.63 -1.35 0.55
N GLY A 131 -8.55 -2.30 0.78
CA GLY A 131 -8.99 -3.27 -0.22
C GLY A 131 -9.57 -2.62 -1.47
N MET A 132 -10.48 -1.66 -1.31
CA MET A 132 -11.09 -0.93 -2.42
C MET A 132 -10.06 -0.10 -3.20
N LEU A 133 -9.11 0.56 -2.53
CA LEU A 133 -8.06 1.35 -3.19
C LEU A 133 -7.10 0.48 -4.02
N ASN A 134 -6.75 -0.72 -3.53
CA ASN A 134 -6.01 -1.73 -4.31
C ASN A 134 -6.79 -2.12 -5.59
N LEU A 135 -8.09 -2.41 -5.47
CA LEU A 135 -8.93 -2.75 -6.62
C LEU A 135 -9.04 -1.58 -7.60
N ASN A 136 -9.30 -0.37 -7.10
CA ASN A 136 -9.43 0.84 -7.90
C ASN A 136 -8.15 1.13 -8.69
N GLY A 137 -6.98 1.05 -8.05
CA GLY A 137 -5.70 1.16 -8.74
C GLY A 137 -5.54 0.10 -9.84
N SER A 138 -6.00 -1.13 -9.57
CA SER A 138 -5.91 -2.25 -10.51
C SER A 138 -6.83 -2.04 -11.71
N LEU A 139 -8.07 -1.56 -11.49
CA LEU A 139 -9.01 -1.19 -12.55
C LEU A 139 -8.49 -0.02 -13.39
N THR A 140 -7.94 1.02 -12.75
CA THR A 140 -7.29 2.14 -13.45
C THR A 140 -6.15 1.66 -14.35
N LYS A 141 -5.26 0.80 -13.85
CA LYS A 141 -4.17 0.23 -14.64
C LYS A 141 -4.70 -0.62 -15.80
N ALA A 142 -5.76 -1.39 -15.57
CA ALA A 142 -6.40 -2.23 -16.60
C ALA A 142 -7.25 -1.45 -17.61
N GLY A 143 -7.40 -0.13 -17.46
CA GLY A 143 -8.24 0.69 -18.34
C GLY A 143 -9.74 0.48 -18.14
N VAL A 144 -10.16 -0.13 -17.03
CA VAL A 144 -11.57 -0.39 -16.71
C VAL A 144 -12.18 0.85 -16.07
N ALA A 145 -13.29 1.33 -16.61
CA ALA A 145 -14.02 2.47 -16.06
C ALA A 145 -14.83 2.06 -14.82
N TYR A 146 -14.74 2.87 -13.77
CA TYR A 146 -15.51 2.66 -12.53
C TYR A 146 -15.89 4.00 -11.89
N SER A 147 -16.91 3.99 -11.04
CA SER A 147 -17.18 5.03 -10.05
C SER A 147 -16.92 4.48 -8.66
N THR A 148 -16.74 5.35 -7.66
CA THR A 148 -16.40 4.92 -6.30
C THR A 148 -17.18 5.69 -5.25
N LEU A 149 -17.68 4.98 -4.24
CA LEU A 149 -18.25 5.54 -3.03
C LEU A 149 -17.61 4.95 -1.78
N TRP A 150 -17.69 5.68 -0.68
CA TRP A 150 -17.32 5.23 0.64
C TRP A 150 -18.27 5.88 1.64
N ALA A 151 -18.48 5.26 2.79
CA ALA A 151 -19.32 5.81 3.85
C ALA A 151 -18.95 5.26 5.23
N GLU A 152 -19.06 6.13 6.24
CA GLU A 152 -19.18 5.71 7.65
C GLU A 152 -20.61 5.21 7.89
N ASP A 153 -21.60 6.00 7.47
CA ASP A 153 -23.02 5.65 7.45
C ASP A 153 -23.58 5.73 6.01
N PHE A 154 -24.11 4.61 5.54
CA PHE A 154 -24.67 4.47 4.19
C PHE A 154 -26.00 5.24 4.02
N SER A 155 -26.65 5.62 5.13
CA SER A 155 -27.86 6.44 5.13
C SER A 155 -27.58 7.92 4.86
N GLU A 156 -26.31 8.36 4.91
CA GLU A 156 -25.94 9.76 4.75
C GLU A 156 -26.43 10.36 3.42
N LYS A 157 -26.94 11.58 3.50
CA LYS A 157 -27.52 12.31 2.36
C LYS A 157 -26.56 12.40 1.17
N GLN A 158 -25.27 12.65 1.41
CA GLN A 158 -24.27 12.76 0.35
C GLN A 158 -24.05 11.42 -0.35
N PHE A 159 -23.88 10.33 0.41
CA PHE A 159 -23.75 8.98 -0.14
C PHE A 159 -24.98 8.61 -0.96
N CYS A 160 -26.18 8.74 -0.39
CA CYS A 160 -27.45 8.43 -1.04
C CYS A 160 -27.66 9.22 -2.34
N THR A 161 -27.27 10.49 -2.36
CA THR A 161 -27.38 11.35 -3.57
C THR A 161 -26.48 10.82 -4.69
N MET A 162 -25.24 10.46 -4.37
CA MET A 162 -24.28 9.97 -5.36
C MET A 162 -24.61 8.55 -5.82
N LEU A 163 -25.10 7.69 -4.92
CA LEU A 163 -25.62 6.36 -5.26
C LEU A 163 -26.79 6.47 -6.24
N LYS A 164 -27.79 7.32 -5.97
CA LYS A 164 -28.92 7.58 -6.89
C LYS A 164 -28.43 8.06 -8.26
N ARG A 165 -27.44 8.94 -8.29
CA ARG A 165 -26.84 9.42 -9.54
C ARG A 165 -26.19 8.29 -10.34
N TRP A 166 -25.42 7.42 -9.69
CA TRP A 166 -24.80 6.28 -10.36
C TRP A 166 -25.84 5.26 -10.84
N LEU A 167 -26.84 4.92 -10.00
CA LEU A 167 -27.91 4.01 -10.38
C LEU A 167 -28.69 4.51 -11.61
N LYS A 168 -28.88 5.82 -11.74
CA LYS A 168 -29.54 6.44 -12.91
C LYS A 168 -28.64 6.45 -14.15
N ASN A 169 -27.39 6.89 -14.01
CA ASN A 169 -26.54 7.26 -15.15
C ASN A 169 -25.46 6.22 -15.50
N GLY A 170 -25.22 5.25 -14.63
CA GLY A 170 -24.11 4.29 -14.72
C GLY A 170 -22.73 4.86 -14.40
N SER A 171 -22.59 6.17 -14.17
CA SER A 171 -21.30 6.77 -13.83
C SER A 171 -21.44 8.13 -13.17
N PHE A 172 -20.41 8.49 -12.40
CA PHE A 172 -20.10 9.87 -12.04
C PHE A 172 -18.58 10.00 -11.82
N ARG A 173 -18.11 11.23 -11.65
CA ARG A 173 -16.74 11.50 -11.21
C ARG A 173 -16.76 12.48 -10.04
N HIS A 174 -15.93 12.21 -9.05
CA HIS A 174 -15.65 13.16 -7.98
C HIS A 174 -14.80 14.31 -8.52
N ARG A 175 -14.97 15.51 -7.94
CA ARG A 175 -14.18 16.68 -8.33
C ARG A 175 -12.78 16.59 -7.69
N THR A 176 -11.73 16.68 -8.51
CA THR A 176 -10.33 16.66 -8.06
C THR A 176 -9.65 18.01 -8.29
N THR A 177 -10.26 19.09 -7.78
CA THR A 177 -9.77 20.47 -7.98
C THR A 177 -8.44 20.78 -7.31
N HIS A 178 -8.02 19.94 -6.36
CA HIS A 178 -6.73 20.03 -5.68
C HIS A 178 -5.55 19.50 -6.53
N VAL A 179 -5.82 18.93 -7.72
CA VAL A 179 -4.80 18.32 -8.58
C VAL A 179 -4.40 19.27 -9.70
N ARG A 180 -3.11 19.58 -9.82
CA ARG A 180 -2.56 20.46 -10.85
C ARG A 180 -1.42 19.75 -11.59
N SER A 181 -1.53 19.63 -12.92
CA SER A 181 -0.42 19.11 -13.74
C SER A 181 0.85 19.95 -13.52
N LEU A 182 2.01 19.29 -13.42
CA LEU A 182 3.31 19.95 -13.27
C LEU A 182 3.57 20.98 -14.37
N SER A 183 3.12 20.71 -15.61
CA SER A 183 3.22 21.63 -16.75
C SER A 183 2.56 22.99 -16.51
N ARG A 184 1.63 23.08 -15.55
CA ARG A 184 0.94 24.32 -15.17
C ARG A 184 1.49 24.93 -13.89
N VAL A 185 2.52 24.37 -13.28
CA VAL A 185 3.13 24.85 -12.04
C VAL A 185 4.48 25.49 -12.34
N LYS A 186 4.77 26.63 -11.71
CA LYS A 186 6.10 27.25 -11.80
C LYS A 186 7.08 26.53 -10.88
N VAL A 187 7.86 25.61 -11.44
CA VAL A 187 8.94 24.91 -10.72
C VAL A 187 10.13 25.86 -10.53
N PRO A 188 10.71 25.97 -9.32
CA PRO A 188 11.93 26.74 -9.13
C PRO A 188 13.09 26.15 -9.96
N ALA A 189 13.81 27.01 -10.69
CA ALA A 189 14.91 26.60 -11.59
C ALA A 189 16.00 25.76 -10.87
N SER A 190 16.24 26.02 -9.59
CA SER A 190 17.19 25.23 -8.79
C SER A 190 16.73 23.79 -8.56
N SER A 191 15.44 23.57 -8.30
CA SER A 191 14.86 22.23 -8.17
C SER A 191 14.76 21.53 -9.52
N GLU A 192 14.39 22.25 -10.57
CA GLU A 192 14.33 21.71 -11.94
C GLU A 192 15.70 21.21 -12.40
N LYS A 193 16.77 21.99 -12.18
CA LYS A 193 18.15 21.60 -12.49
C LYS A 193 18.59 20.34 -11.74
N VAL A 194 18.23 20.21 -10.46
CA VAL A 194 18.53 19.00 -9.67
C VAL A 194 17.78 17.80 -10.25
N GLY A 195 16.48 17.94 -10.51
CA GLY A 195 15.66 16.85 -11.05
C GLY A 195 16.15 16.37 -12.42
N ALA A 196 16.39 17.30 -13.35
CA ALA A 196 16.91 16.99 -14.68
C ALA A 196 18.29 16.31 -14.64
N LYS A 197 19.20 16.79 -13.77
CA LYS A 197 20.52 16.17 -13.58
C LYS A 197 20.40 14.73 -13.08
N LEU A 198 19.55 14.48 -12.09
CA LEU A 198 19.35 13.14 -11.53
C LEU A 198 18.66 12.19 -12.50
N ALA A 199 17.72 12.68 -13.30
CA ALA A 199 17.10 11.90 -14.37
C ALA A 199 18.13 11.49 -15.43
N ALA A 200 18.94 12.44 -15.91
CA ALA A 200 20.01 12.16 -16.87
C ALA A 200 21.05 11.17 -16.31
N ASP A 201 21.41 11.30 -15.02
CA ASP A 201 22.30 10.36 -14.33
C ASP A 201 21.72 8.95 -14.30
N LEU A 202 20.44 8.80 -13.91
CA LEU A 202 19.76 7.50 -13.87
C LEU A 202 19.65 6.88 -15.27
N LEU A 203 19.31 7.68 -16.28
CA LEU A 203 19.26 7.21 -17.66
C LEU A 203 20.62 6.80 -18.21
N ARG A 204 21.72 7.38 -17.73
CA ARG A 204 23.08 7.02 -18.15
C ARG A 204 23.61 5.80 -17.41
N ASN A 205 23.55 5.83 -16.09
CA ASN A 205 24.19 4.83 -15.23
C ASN A 205 23.29 3.62 -14.93
N LYS A 206 21.99 3.75 -15.20
CA LYS A 206 20.95 2.76 -14.96
C LYS A 206 20.77 2.41 -13.47
N ALA A 207 19.72 1.68 -13.17
CA ALA A 207 19.53 1.06 -11.86
C ALA A 207 18.84 -0.29 -11.99
N ILE A 208 19.17 -1.18 -11.05
CA ILE A 208 18.56 -2.51 -10.94
C ILE A 208 17.59 -2.51 -9.76
N MET A 209 16.35 -2.92 -10.02
CA MET A 209 15.30 -3.16 -9.03
C MET A 209 15.19 -4.68 -8.84
N GLY A 210 15.67 -5.19 -7.70
CA GLY A 210 15.52 -6.61 -7.37
C GLY A 210 14.11 -6.89 -6.85
N VAL A 211 13.39 -7.82 -7.48
CA VAL A 211 12.02 -8.18 -7.12
C VAL A 211 12.01 -9.64 -6.70
N PHE A 212 11.86 -9.94 -5.41
CA PHE A 212 11.76 -11.30 -4.90
C PHE A 212 10.33 -11.83 -5.09
N ASP A 213 10.11 -12.53 -6.21
CA ASP A 213 8.83 -12.95 -6.78
C ASP A 213 7.86 -11.76 -7.03
N GLU A 214 7.43 -11.56 -8.28
CA GLU A 214 6.59 -10.42 -8.65
C GLU A 214 5.12 -10.58 -8.23
N GLY A 215 4.48 -9.48 -7.81
CA GLY A 215 3.04 -9.43 -7.52
C GLY A 215 2.64 -10.03 -6.17
N CYS A 216 2.62 -9.22 -5.11
CA CYS A 216 2.12 -9.65 -3.80
C CYS A 216 0.60 -9.57 -3.71
N MET A 217 -0.04 -10.60 -3.15
CA MET A 217 -1.48 -10.62 -2.82
C MET A 217 -2.42 -10.19 -3.97
N GLY A 218 -2.01 -10.39 -5.22
CA GLY A 218 -2.79 -9.99 -6.38
C GLY A 218 -2.96 -8.48 -6.58
N MET A 219 -2.06 -7.67 -6.01
CA MET A 219 -1.98 -6.23 -6.24
C MET A 219 -1.50 -5.91 -7.65
N PHE A 220 -2.40 -6.05 -8.63
CA PHE A 220 -2.09 -5.76 -10.02
C PHE A 220 -1.65 -4.31 -10.23
N ASN A 221 -2.17 -3.37 -9.44
CA ASN A 221 -1.80 -1.95 -9.42
C ASN A 221 -0.32 -1.70 -9.05
N ALA A 222 0.31 -2.62 -8.34
CA ALA A 222 1.65 -2.47 -7.78
C ALA A 222 2.76 -2.86 -8.79
N ILE A 223 2.41 -3.66 -9.80
CA ILE A 223 3.33 -4.12 -10.85
C ILE A 223 3.45 -3.07 -11.95
N ILE A 224 4.66 -2.71 -12.36
CA ILE A 224 4.94 -1.86 -13.52
C ILE A 224 5.31 -2.74 -14.73
N PRO A 225 4.65 -2.62 -15.89
CA PRO A 225 5.11 -3.27 -17.12
C PRO A 225 6.54 -2.86 -17.50
N ASP A 226 7.39 -3.83 -17.89
CA ASP A 226 8.81 -3.60 -18.18
C ASP A 226 9.03 -2.50 -19.24
N HIS A 227 8.19 -2.42 -20.29
CA HIS A 227 8.33 -1.39 -21.33
C HIS A 227 8.08 0.03 -20.82
N LEU A 228 7.37 0.18 -19.70
CA LEU A 228 7.20 1.46 -19.01
C LEU A 228 8.36 1.73 -18.06
N LEU A 229 8.77 0.74 -17.26
CA LEU A 229 9.87 0.90 -16.29
C LEU A 229 11.21 1.19 -17.00
N ASN A 230 11.53 0.44 -18.05
CA ASN A 230 12.81 0.51 -18.76
C ASN A 230 13.09 1.91 -19.35
N LYS A 231 12.03 2.67 -19.69
CA LYS A 231 12.15 4.06 -20.18
C LYS A 231 12.70 5.01 -19.12
N THR A 232 12.59 4.67 -17.84
CA THR A 232 13.14 5.46 -16.72
C THR A 232 14.61 5.15 -16.44
N GLY A 233 15.22 4.19 -17.16
CA GLY A 233 16.58 3.71 -16.87
C GLY A 233 16.66 2.71 -15.71
N VAL A 234 15.52 2.29 -15.17
CA VAL A 234 15.43 1.24 -14.15
C VAL A 234 15.02 -0.08 -14.84
N TYR A 235 15.64 -1.18 -14.42
CA TYR A 235 15.39 -2.52 -14.96
C TYR A 235 15.16 -3.50 -13.81
N LYS A 236 14.28 -4.47 -14.01
CA LYS A 236 14.00 -5.49 -12.98
C LYS A 236 15.02 -6.60 -13.04
N GLU A 237 15.56 -6.95 -11.88
CA GLU A 237 16.16 -8.25 -11.63
C GLU A 237 15.11 -9.13 -10.94
N ARG A 238 14.75 -10.25 -11.55
CA ARG A 238 13.69 -11.14 -11.06
C ARG A 238 14.31 -12.18 -10.13
N LEU A 239 14.33 -11.85 -8.85
CA LEU A 239 14.86 -12.69 -7.78
C LEU A 239 13.81 -13.67 -7.30
N SER A 240 14.23 -14.78 -6.68
CA SER A 240 13.31 -15.78 -6.11
C SER A 240 13.30 -15.73 -4.59
N GLN A 241 12.11 -15.79 -3.98
CA GLN A 241 12.02 -15.98 -2.53
C GLN A 241 12.57 -17.32 -2.05
N SER A 242 12.58 -18.34 -2.92
CA SER A 242 13.22 -19.62 -2.60
C SER A 242 14.74 -19.47 -2.44
N ALA A 243 15.37 -18.63 -3.27
CA ALA A 243 16.78 -18.28 -3.12
C ALA A 243 17.01 -17.45 -1.85
N LEU A 244 16.14 -16.48 -1.54
CA LEU A 244 16.22 -15.72 -0.29
C LEU A 244 16.11 -16.64 0.94
N TYR A 245 15.18 -17.60 0.93
CA TYR A 245 15.04 -18.61 1.96
C TYR A 245 16.32 -19.44 2.09
N TYR A 246 16.77 -20.05 1.00
CA TYR A 246 17.98 -20.87 0.99
C TYR A 246 19.18 -20.08 1.54
N GLU A 247 19.45 -18.89 1.01
CA GLU A 247 20.56 -18.05 1.47
C GLU A 247 20.43 -17.68 2.95
N SER A 248 19.22 -17.44 3.45
CA SER A 248 18.97 -17.21 4.87
C SER A 248 19.39 -18.41 5.73
N THR A 249 19.15 -19.65 5.26
CA THR A 249 19.60 -20.85 5.97
C THR A 249 21.13 -21.03 5.96
N GLN A 250 21.83 -20.43 5.00
CA GLN A 250 23.29 -20.48 4.91
C GLN A 250 23.99 -19.44 5.80
N VAL A 251 23.26 -18.44 6.33
CA VAL A 251 23.83 -17.42 7.22
C VAL A 251 24.20 -18.03 8.57
N ARG A 252 25.46 -17.85 8.97
CA ARG A 252 25.97 -18.39 10.24
C ARG A 252 25.25 -17.76 11.41
N GLN A 253 24.96 -18.56 12.43
CA GLN A 253 24.30 -18.10 13.65
C GLN A 253 25.04 -16.93 14.33
N SER A 254 26.38 -16.92 14.30
CA SER A 254 27.19 -15.84 14.87
C SER A 254 26.97 -14.49 14.19
N GLU A 255 26.67 -14.47 12.89
CA GLU A 255 26.36 -13.26 12.13
C GLU A 255 24.97 -12.72 12.51
N ALA A 256 23.96 -13.60 12.57
CA ALA A 256 22.62 -13.23 13.02
C ALA A 256 22.62 -12.69 14.45
N LEU A 257 23.38 -13.31 15.36
CA LEU A 257 23.56 -12.82 16.72
C LEU A 257 24.28 -11.47 16.77
N ALA A 258 25.21 -11.19 15.85
CA ALA A 258 25.87 -9.89 15.79
C ALA A 258 24.90 -8.78 15.38
N VAL A 259 24.00 -9.06 14.43
CA VAL A 259 22.90 -8.16 14.05
C VAL A 259 21.96 -7.93 15.22
N ARG A 260 21.49 -8.99 15.90
CA ARG A 260 20.64 -8.88 17.08
C ARG A 260 21.28 -8.02 18.18
N ARG A 261 22.52 -8.33 18.59
CA ARG A 261 23.24 -7.54 19.59
C ARG A 261 23.45 -6.09 19.17
N TRP A 262 23.62 -5.82 17.88
CA TRP A 262 23.70 -4.45 17.38
C TRP A 262 22.37 -3.72 17.59
N MET A 263 21.24 -4.36 17.28
CA MET A 263 19.90 -3.79 17.50
C MET A 263 19.65 -3.54 18.99
N ASP A 264 19.99 -4.51 19.86
CA ASP A 264 19.86 -4.35 21.32
C ASP A 264 20.66 -3.13 21.82
N ARG A 265 21.91 -2.94 21.34
CA ARG A 265 22.73 -1.76 21.69
C ARG A 265 22.16 -0.44 21.17
N LYS A 266 21.45 -0.46 20.05
CA LYS A 266 20.74 0.73 19.55
C LYS A 266 19.47 1.04 20.33
N GLY A 267 18.99 0.06 21.11
CA GLY A 267 17.95 0.24 22.11
C GLY A 267 16.53 -0.01 21.61
N ILE A 268 16.34 -0.75 20.51
CA ILE A 268 15.00 -1.27 20.19
C ILE A 268 14.55 -2.22 21.30
N ARG A 269 13.27 -2.13 21.67
CA ARG A 269 12.68 -3.04 22.65
C ARG A 269 12.01 -4.21 21.96
N PHE A 270 12.53 -5.42 22.12
CA PHE A 270 11.87 -6.64 21.66
C PHE A 270 10.89 -7.14 22.73
N LEU A 271 9.60 -7.29 22.42
CA LEU A 271 8.61 -7.88 23.32
C LEU A 271 8.57 -9.39 23.13
N THR A 272 9.56 -10.07 23.72
CA THR A 272 9.75 -11.50 23.55
C THR A 272 8.97 -12.35 24.55
N GLY A 273 8.64 -13.58 24.16
CA GLY A 273 8.11 -14.59 25.08
C GLY A 273 8.30 -16.02 24.54
N PRO A 274 7.97 -17.05 25.34
CA PRO A 274 8.37 -18.43 25.04
C PRO A 274 7.51 -19.17 24.02
N ARG A 275 6.29 -18.69 23.73
CA ARG A 275 5.30 -19.40 22.89
C ARG A 275 5.28 -18.82 21.49
N HIS A 276 5.78 -19.57 20.50
CA HIS A 276 5.84 -19.13 19.09
C HIS A 276 4.49 -18.66 18.51
N LYS A 277 3.39 -19.29 18.92
CA LYS A 277 2.04 -18.96 18.47
C LYS A 277 1.57 -17.58 18.96
N ASP A 278 1.97 -17.19 20.17
CA ASP A 278 1.39 -16.05 20.88
C ASP A 278 2.37 -14.90 21.05
N HIS A 279 3.67 -15.18 21.11
CA HIS A 279 4.73 -14.23 21.42
C HIS A 279 5.76 -14.15 20.29
N LEU A 280 6.48 -13.02 20.23
CA LEU A 280 7.69 -12.92 19.43
C LEU A 280 8.79 -13.74 20.13
N THR A 281 9.42 -14.67 19.43
CA THR A 281 10.49 -15.51 19.98
C THR A 281 11.85 -15.03 19.51
N ASP A 282 12.90 -15.28 20.30
CA ASP A 282 14.27 -14.98 19.88
C ASP A 282 14.65 -15.72 18.60
N GLN A 283 14.13 -16.92 18.39
CA GLN A 283 14.35 -17.67 17.16
C GLN A 283 13.79 -16.93 15.93
N GLN A 284 12.56 -16.41 16.00
CA GLN A 284 11.98 -15.61 14.90
C GLN A 284 12.85 -14.38 14.61
N ILE A 285 13.32 -13.68 15.64
CA ILE A 285 14.18 -12.50 15.46
C ILE A 285 15.51 -12.88 14.81
N LEU A 286 16.12 -14.00 15.23
CA LEU A 286 17.37 -14.48 14.62
C LEU A 286 17.17 -14.90 13.16
N ASP A 287 16.03 -15.50 12.81
CA ASP A 287 15.71 -15.86 11.43
C ASP A 287 15.47 -14.61 10.56
N GLN A 288 14.84 -13.56 11.09
CA GLN A 288 14.77 -12.25 10.42
C GLN A 288 16.17 -11.62 10.26
N CYS A 289 17.04 -11.74 11.26
CA CYS A 289 18.43 -11.27 11.17
C CYS A 289 19.21 -12.00 10.06
N ARG A 290 18.98 -13.32 9.88
CA ARG A 290 19.54 -14.08 8.76
C ARG A 290 18.98 -13.61 7.42
N MET A 291 17.67 -13.42 7.32
CA MET A 291 17.03 -12.88 6.12
C MET A 291 17.59 -11.50 5.73
N TYR A 292 17.81 -10.62 6.71
CA TYR A 292 18.44 -9.32 6.49
C TYR A 292 19.84 -9.44 5.88
N ILE A 293 20.69 -10.32 6.43
CA ILE A 293 22.03 -10.55 5.88
C ILE A 293 21.95 -11.13 4.46
N ALA A 294 21.07 -12.11 4.23
CA ALA A 294 20.87 -12.73 2.94
C ALA A 294 20.39 -11.72 1.88
N ALA A 295 19.37 -10.91 2.20
CA ALA A 295 18.85 -9.88 1.32
C ALA A 295 19.91 -8.85 0.92
N VAL A 296 20.74 -8.39 1.87
CA VAL A 296 21.83 -7.44 1.58
C VAL A 296 22.92 -8.07 0.71
N ARG A 297 23.25 -9.35 0.91
CA ARG A 297 24.24 -10.07 0.09
C ARG A 297 23.73 -10.30 -1.32
N ILE A 298 22.49 -10.76 -1.49
CA ILE A 298 21.87 -10.94 -2.81
C ILE A 298 21.80 -9.60 -3.54
N ALA A 299 21.44 -8.50 -2.84
CA ALA A 299 21.44 -7.19 -3.46
C ALA A 299 22.83 -6.77 -3.98
N ASP A 300 23.91 -7.05 -3.23
CA ASP A 300 25.28 -6.79 -3.68
C ASP A 300 25.70 -7.69 -4.85
N ASP A 301 25.38 -8.99 -4.79
CA ASP A 301 25.71 -9.97 -5.85
C ASP A 301 25.10 -9.57 -7.20
N PHE A 302 23.86 -9.07 -7.19
CA PHE A 302 23.11 -8.68 -8.38
C PHE A 302 23.18 -7.17 -8.69
N GLY A 303 23.93 -6.39 -7.91
CA GLY A 303 24.04 -4.93 -8.13
C GLY A 303 22.72 -4.17 -7.95
N CYS A 304 21.80 -4.68 -7.13
CA CYS A 304 20.51 -4.07 -6.87
C CYS A 304 20.67 -2.70 -6.19
N HIS A 305 19.96 -1.71 -6.70
CA HIS A 305 19.86 -0.36 -6.15
C HIS A 305 18.65 -0.20 -5.23
N THR A 306 17.66 -1.07 -5.39
CA THR A 306 16.50 -1.22 -4.52
C THR A 306 16.01 -2.65 -4.61
N ILE A 307 15.46 -3.18 -3.53
CA ILE A 307 14.91 -4.54 -3.49
C ILE A 307 13.52 -4.57 -2.86
N GLY A 308 12.65 -5.47 -3.30
CA GLY A 308 11.34 -5.68 -2.69
C GLY A 308 11.13 -7.15 -2.39
N ILE A 309 10.61 -7.44 -1.20
CA ILE A 309 10.27 -8.79 -0.77
C ILE A 309 8.76 -8.95 -0.84
N GLN A 310 8.29 -9.95 -1.60
CA GLN A 310 6.85 -10.22 -1.71
C GLN A 310 6.30 -10.74 -0.39
N TYR A 311 7.05 -11.67 0.22
CA TYR A 311 6.77 -12.44 1.43
C TYR A 311 5.51 -13.34 1.34
N GLN A 312 4.34 -12.78 1.06
CA GLN A 312 3.08 -13.54 0.94
C GLN A 312 2.81 -13.96 -0.51
N GLN A 313 2.42 -15.19 -0.83
CA GLN A 313 2.03 -16.28 0.08
C GLN A 313 3.10 -17.38 0.25
N GLY A 314 4.22 -17.34 -0.46
CA GLY A 314 5.22 -18.43 -0.42
C GLY A 314 6.07 -18.42 0.86
N LEU A 315 6.80 -17.32 1.10
CA LEU A 315 7.80 -17.25 2.17
C LEU A 315 7.17 -17.28 3.58
N LYS A 316 5.91 -16.84 3.72
CA LYS A 316 5.16 -16.86 4.99
C LYS A 316 5.10 -18.24 5.66
N ASP A 317 5.16 -19.32 4.86
CA ASP A 317 5.04 -20.70 5.34
C ASP A 317 6.40 -21.29 5.75
N LEU A 318 7.50 -20.58 5.45
CA LEU A 318 8.88 -21.04 5.66
C LEU A 318 9.65 -20.18 6.66
N MET A 319 9.28 -18.90 6.81
CA MET A 319 10.02 -17.93 7.62
C MET A 319 9.07 -16.99 8.38
N PRO A 320 9.54 -16.37 9.48
CA PRO A 320 8.86 -15.23 10.06
C PRO A 320 8.77 -14.07 9.05
N ALA A 321 7.81 -13.18 9.29
CA ALA A 321 7.56 -11.99 8.47
C ALA A 321 8.80 -11.12 8.30
N SER A 322 8.95 -10.52 7.13
CA SER A 322 10.13 -9.74 6.75
C SER A 322 10.19 -8.35 7.38
N ASP A 323 9.21 -7.93 8.18
CA ASP A 323 9.09 -6.55 8.68
C ASP A 323 10.36 -5.98 9.34
N LEU A 324 10.97 -6.71 10.27
CA LEU A 324 12.23 -6.27 10.90
C LEU A 324 13.34 -6.05 9.85
N VAL A 325 13.33 -6.81 8.77
CA VAL A 325 14.27 -6.68 7.65
C VAL A 325 13.96 -5.43 6.83
N GLU A 326 12.71 -5.27 6.39
CA GLU A 326 12.27 -4.23 5.45
C GLU A 326 12.50 -2.82 6.01
N GLY A 327 12.06 -2.56 7.25
CA GLY A 327 12.33 -1.28 7.91
C GLY A 327 13.82 -1.06 8.18
N THR A 328 14.59 -2.10 8.48
CA THR A 328 16.05 -1.99 8.68
C THR A 328 16.78 -1.61 7.37
N LEU A 329 16.37 -2.18 6.23
CA LEU A 329 16.94 -1.89 4.92
C LEU A 329 16.75 -0.43 4.52
N ASN A 330 15.57 0.14 4.81
CA ASN A 330 15.23 1.53 4.54
C ASN A 330 15.91 2.55 5.47
N ASN A 331 16.73 2.11 6.44
CA ASN A 331 17.35 2.98 7.42
C ASN A 331 18.86 3.11 7.18
N ARG A 332 19.38 4.35 7.20
CA ARG A 332 20.84 4.58 7.06
C ARG A 332 21.62 3.96 8.21
N ASP A 333 21.15 4.16 9.44
CA ASP A 333 21.74 3.60 10.65
C ASP A 333 21.25 2.16 10.82
N ARG A 334 21.91 1.21 10.16
CA ARG A 334 21.53 -0.21 10.15
C ARG A 334 22.71 -1.11 10.52
N PRO A 335 22.46 -2.36 10.98
CA PRO A 335 23.52 -3.31 11.32
C PRO A 335 24.45 -3.59 10.13
N PRO A 336 25.79 -3.60 10.31
CA PRO A 336 26.71 -3.83 9.21
C PRO A 336 26.61 -5.27 8.70
N VAL A 337 26.68 -5.44 7.37
CA VAL A 337 26.73 -6.75 6.70
C VAL A 337 28.01 -6.82 5.88
N LYS A 338 28.72 -7.94 5.94
CA LYS A 338 29.92 -8.17 5.14
C LYS A 338 29.59 -8.87 3.81
N SER A 339 30.36 -8.55 2.77
CA SER A 339 30.38 -9.30 1.52
C SER A 339 30.67 -10.78 1.75
N ARG A 340 30.35 -11.63 0.77
CA ARG A 340 30.55 -13.08 0.86
C ARG A 340 31.99 -13.47 1.17
N ASP A 341 32.95 -12.76 0.58
CA ASP A 341 34.39 -12.94 0.82
C ASP A 341 34.89 -12.29 2.13
N GLY A 342 34.02 -11.59 2.86
CA GLY A 342 34.34 -10.92 4.11
C GLY A 342 35.15 -9.63 3.99
N LYS A 343 35.51 -9.19 2.77
CA LYS A 343 36.45 -8.07 2.54
C LYS A 343 35.79 -6.68 2.62
N ARG A 344 34.50 -6.57 2.28
CA ARG A 344 33.77 -5.30 2.24
C ARG A 344 32.66 -5.28 3.28
N VAL A 345 32.37 -4.10 3.83
CA VAL A 345 31.09 -3.84 4.51
C VAL A 345 30.14 -3.25 3.48
N LEU A 346 29.01 -3.92 3.25
CA LEU A 346 28.06 -3.62 2.19
C LEU A 346 27.18 -2.42 2.55
N TYR A 347 27.08 -1.46 1.62
CA TYR A 347 26.34 -0.20 1.72
C TYR A 347 26.52 0.50 3.10
N ALA A 348 27.78 0.64 3.53
CA ALA A 348 28.10 1.25 4.82
C ALA A 348 27.60 2.69 4.90
N GLY A 349 26.79 3.00 5.93
CA GLY A 349 26.24 4.35 6.12
C GLY A 349 25.21 4.76 5.07
N GLU A 350 24.63 3.79 4.35
CA GLU A 350 23.57 4.03 3.36
C GLU A 350 22.43 3.02 3.56
N PRO A 351 21.15 3.44 3.36
CA PRO A 351 20.06 2.50 3.24
C PRO A 351 20.22 1.68 1.96
N LEU A 352 19.59 0.51 1.93
CA LEU A 352 19.26 -0.18 0.70
C LEU A 352 17.75 0.02 0.51
N PRO A 353 17.30 0.98 -0.33
CA PRO A 353 15.88 1.27 -0.49
C PRO A 353 15.08 -0.01 -0.71
N HIS A 354 14.09 -0.23 0.16
CA HIS A 354 13.23 -1.39 0.14
C HIS A 354 11.78 -0.97 -0.11
N PHE A 355 11.05 -1.76 -0.90
CA PHE A 355 9.63 -1.58 -1.14
C PHE A 355 8.86 -2.81 -0.67
N ASN A 356 8.01 -2.61 0.34
CA ASN A 356 7.19 -3.67 0.93
C ASN A 356 6.30 -4.31 -0.14
N GLU A 357 6.02 -5.60 0.03
CA GLU A 357 5.04 -6.34 -0.78
C GLU A 357 5.32 -6.30 -2.29
N VAL A 358 6.60 -6.14 -2.67
CA VAL A 358 7.04 -5.93 -4.06
C VAL A 358 6.20 -4.88 -4.81
N ASP A 359 5.75 -3.82 -4.14
CA ASP A 359 5.13 -2.68 -4.82
C ASP A 359 6.17 -1.89 -5.62
N GLU A 360 6.35 -2.27 -6.89
CA GLU A 360 7.32 -1.69 -7.80
C GLU A 360 7.08 -0.20 -8.06
N CYS A 361 5.83 0.25 -7.97
CA CYS A 361 5.52 1.68 -8.02
C CYS A 361 6.13 2.42 -6.82
N ALA A 362 6.02 1.85 -5.62
CA ALA A 362 6.72 2.37 -4.45
C ALA A 362 8.25 2.20 -4.55
N GLY A 363 8.73 1.13 -5.19
CA GLY A 363 10.16 0.91 -5.45
C GLY A 363 10.78 1.98 -6.35
N LEU A 364 10.16 2.26 -7.49
CA LEU A 364 10.61 3.33 -8.41
C LEU A 364 10.54 4.69 -7.72
N ASP A 365 9.45 4.95 -7.00
CA ASP A 365 9.26 6.16 -6.22
C ASP A 365 10.35 6.32 -5.13
N GLY A 366 10.59 5.28 -4.33
CA GLY A 366 11.57 5.26 -3.25
C GLY A 366 13.01 5.43 -3.74
N LEU A 367 13.34 4.85 -4.89
CA LEU A 367 14.65 5.07 -5.54
C LEU A 367 14.84 6.54 -5.98
N MET A 368 13.81 7.16 -6.58
CA MET A 368 13.86 8.58 -6.93
C MET A 368 13.96 9.45 -5.67
N THR A 369 13.19 9.13 -4.63
CA THR A 369 13.25 9.79 -3.32
C THR A 369 14.66 9.75 -2.75
N TYR A 370 15.28 8.56 -2.69
CA TYR A 370 16.63 8.38 -2.19
C TYR A 370 17.64 9.27 -2.92
N ARG A 371 17.60 9.28 -4.26
CA ARG A 371 18.52 10.09 -5.09
C ARG A 371 18.32 11.59 -4.90
N VAL A 372 17.07 12.05 -4.90
CA VAL A 372 16.74 13.47 -4.69
C VAL A 372 17.13 13.94 -3.30
N HIS A 373 16.77 13.17 -2.27
CA HIS A 373 17.07 13.54 -0.88
C HIS A 373 18.59 13.54 -0.63
N SER A 374 19.31 12.55 -1.15
CA SER A 374 20.78 12.51 -1.08
C SER A 374 21.41 13.73 -1.73
N ALA A 375 21.00 14.08 -2.96
CA ALA A 375 21.53 15.24 -3.68
C ALA A 375 21.24 16.59 -2.99
N LEU A 376 20.17 16.65 -2.19
CA LEU A 376 19.75 17.85 -1.45
C LEU A 376 20.20 17.86 0.02
N GLY A 377 20.94 16.85 0.48
CA GLY A 377 21.35 16.72 1.88
C GLY A 377 20.20 16.50 2.87
N GLN A 378 19.05 16.02 2.38
CA GLN A 378 17.86 15.71 3.18
C GLN A 378 17.94 14.30 3.79
N PRO A 379 17.12 13.98 4.82
CA PRO A 379 16.97 12.61 5.29
C PRO A 379 16.59 11.67 4.15
N VAL A 380 17.24 10.53 4.04
CA VAL A 380 17.10 9.61 2.89
C VAL A 380 16.13 8.46 3.17
N GLU A 381 15.82 8.24 4.45
CA GLU A 381 14.91 7.21 4.91
C GLU A 381 13.51 7.50 4.41
N ASN A 382 12.97 6.56 3.66
CA ASN A 382 11.66 6.65 3.05
C ASN A 382 11.03 5.25 3.01
N THR A 383 9.71 5.21 2.99
CA THR A 383 8.95 3.96 2.94
C THR A 383 7.55 4.25 2.42
N LEU A 384 6.84 3.20 2.03
CA LEU A 384 5.41 3.26 1.77
C LEU A 384 4.64 3.05 3.07
N HIS A 385 3.43 3.60 3.13
CA HIS A 385 2.40 3.34 4.12
C HIS A 385 1.11 2.88 3.44
N ASP A 386 0.31 2.06 4.12
CA ASP A 386 -1.10 1.97 3.76
C ASP A 386 -1.79 3.31 4.10
N LEU A 387 -2.62 3.78 3.16
CA LEU A 387 -3.61 4.81 3.42
C LEU A 387 -4.76 4.18 4.23
N ARG A 388 -4.47 3.86 5.49
CA ARG A 388 -5.27 2.93 6.29
C ARG A 388 -6.66 3.48 6.63
N TRP A 389 -6.71 4.66 7.24
CA TRP A 389 -7.95 5.28 7.73
C TRP A 389 -7.68 6.73 8.16
N GLY A 390 -8.72 7.51 8.46
CA GLY A 390 -8.58 8.84 9.05
C GLY A 390 -9.77 9.21 9.91
N ASP A 391 -9.57 10.18 10.80
CA ASP A 391 -10.58 10.71 11.72
C ASP A 391 -10.12 12.09 12.23
N TRP A 392 -11.08 12.91 12.64
CA TRP A 392 -10.80 14.12 13.41
C TRP A 392 -10.04 13.75 14.69
N ASP A 393 -9.13 14.61 15.12
CA ASP A 393 -8.46 14.41 16.41
C ASP A 393 -9.48 14.57 17.55
N GLN A 394 -9.79 13.46 18.23
CA GLN A 394 -10.76 13.45 19.32
C GLN A 394 -10.22 14.05 20.63
N SER A 395 -8.90 14.27 20.72
CA SER A 395 -8.29 14.91 21.88
C SER A 395 -8.38 16.45 21.85
N GLY A 396 -8.70 17.04 20.69
CA GLY A 396 -8.66 18.49 20.50
C GLY A 396 -7.25 19.09 20.49
N THR A 397 -6.21 18.28 20.26
CA THR A 397 -4.82 18.76 20.14
C THR A 397 -4.61 19.51 18.83
N VAL A 398 -5.29 19.09 17.75
CA VAL A 398 -5.33 19.79 16.46
C VAL A 398 -6.75 19.81 15.90
N ASP A 399 -7.12 20.89 15.19
CA ASP A 399 -8.42 21.00 14.49
C ASP A 399 -8.40 20.32 13.10
N ASP A 400 -7.47 19.37 12.89
CA ASP A 400 -7.22 18.75 11.60
C ASP A 400 -7.94 17.39 11.48
N TYR A 401 -8.33 17.04 10.26
CA TYR A 401 -8.64 15.66 9.91
C TYR A 401 -7.33 14.88 9.74
N VAL A 402 -7.07 13.91 10.61
CA VAL A 402 -5.78 13.23 10.71
C VAL A 402 -5.88 11.83 10.11
N TRP A 403 -5.05 11.58 9.10
CA TRP A 403 -4.84 10.25 8.55
C TRP A 403 -3.98 9.40 9.46
N VAL A 404 -4.33 8.13 9.55
CA VAL A 404 -3.48 7.03 9.99
C VAL A 404 -2.81 6.44 8.76
N PHE A 405 -1.53 6.75 8.58
CA PHE A 405 -0.65 6.08 7.62
C PHE A 405 0.07 4.94 8.36
N GLU A 406 -0.21 3.69 8.00
CA GLU A 406 0.16 2.53 8.81
C GLU A 406 0.47 1.32 7.92
N ILE A 407 1.70 1.24 7.41
CA ILE A 407 2.17 0.04 6.69
C ILE A 407 2.06 -1.19 7.57
N SER A 408 1.81 -2.33 6.95
CA SER A 408 1.63 -3.65 7.54
C SER A 408 2.86 -4.28 8.22
N GLY A 409 3.67 -3.48 8.91
CA GLY A 409 4.54 -3.95 9.99
C GLY A 409 5.86 -3.24 10.18
N SER A 410 6.39 -2.48 9.22
CA SER A 410 7.67 -1.76 9.48
C SER A 410 7.91 -0.50 8.67
N VAL A 411 8.56 0.47 9.33
CA VAL A 411 9.16 1.67 8.73
C VAL A 411 10.62 1.79 9.19
N PRO A 412 11.47 2.58 8.51
CA PRO A 412 12.81 2.86 9.02
C PRO A 412 12.76 3.55 10.39
N PRO A 413 13.52 3.08 11.40
CA PRO A 413 13.51 3.67 12.73
C PRO A 413 13.78 5.18 12.78
N ALA A 414 14.49 5.75 11.80
CA ALA A 414 14.67 7.19 11.68
C ALA A 414 13.35 7.98 11.56
N HIS A 415 12.25 7.34 11.18
CA HIS A 415 10.92 7.96 11.13
C HIS A 415 10.30 8.13 12.52
N PHE A 416 10.76 7.41 13.54
CA PHE A 416 10.19 7.49 14.89
C PHE A 416 10.77 8.61 15.75
N THR A 417 9.94 9.04 16.70
CA THR A 417 10.44 9.81 17.85
C THR A 417 11.43 8.94 18.63
N GLY A 418 12.70 9.35 18.69
CA GLY A 418 13.75 8.60 19.42
C GLY A 418 14.51 7.56 18.58
N GLY A 419 14.25 7.43 17.28
CA GLY A 419 14.98 6.50 16.42
C GLY A 419 14.75 5.04 16.82
N TRP A 420 15.82 4.23 16.81
CA TRP A 420 15.80 2.85 17.31
C TRP A 420 15.27 2.72 18.75
N ARG A 421 15.56 3.67 19.64
CA ARG A 421 15.04 3.67 21.03
C ARG A 421 13.54 3.91 21.13
N GLY A 422 12.97 4.56 20.12
CA GLY A 422 11.52 4.74 19.99
C GLY A 422 10.81 3.54 19.39
N ALA A 423 11.55 2.55 18.89
CA ALA A 423 10.99 1.37 18.27
C ALA A 423 10.72 0.27 19.30
N THR A 424 9.59 -0.41 19.14
CA THR A 424 9.30 -1.69 19.78
C THR A 424 9.11 -2.73 18.67
N SER A 425 9.58 -3.95 18.89
CA SER A 425 9.33 -5.07 17.98
C SER A 425 8.35 -6.03 18.63
N GLU A 426 7.19 -6.20 18.00
CA GLU A 426 6.10 -7.07 18.44
C GLU A 426 5.85 -8.18 17.43
N ARG A 427 5.22 -9.26 17.87
CA ARG A 427 4.84 -10.35 16.97
C ARG A 427 3.76 -9.86 15.99
N GLN A 428 3.96 -10.07 14.70
CA GLN A 428 2.91 -9.86 13.70
C GLN A 428 1.60 -10.61 14.05
N PRO A 429 0.41 -10.06 13.72
CA PRO A 429 -0.87 -10.70 13.97
C PRO A 429 -1.00 -12.07 13.27
N ALA A 430 -1.36 -13.10 14.04
CA ALA A 430 -1.48 -14.47 13.55
C ALA A 430 -2.53 -14.64 12.43
N MET A 431 -3.50 -13.73 12.33
CA MET A 431 -4.53 -13.74 11.27
C MET A 431 -3.89 -13.69 9.88
N PHE A 432 -2.85 -12.88 9.72
CA PHE A 432 -2.17 -12.62 8.46
C PHE A 432 -0.82 -13.35 8.35
N PHE A 433 -0.14 -13.52 9.49
CA PHE A 433 1.23 -14.04 9.59
C PHE A 433 1.29 -15.22 10.58
N PRO A 434 1.03 -16.46 10.12
CA PRO A 434 0.99 -17.65 10.98
C PRO A 434 2.29 -17.83 11.79
N SER A 435 3.44 -17.72 11.11
CA SER A 435 4.78 -17.80 11.69
C SER A 435 5.22 -16.56 12.46
N GLY A 436 4.35 -15.55 12.61
CA GLY A 436 4.67 -14.28 13.27
C GLY A 436 5.85 -13.56 12.62
N GLY A 437 6.79 -13.09 13.43
CA GLY A 437 7.89 -12.20 13.02
C GLY A 437 7.80 -10.87 13.75
N GLY A 438 8.95 -10.28 14.05
CA GLY A 438 9.05 -9.00 14.74
C GLY A 438 8.76 -7.84 13.80
N THR A 439 7.87 -6.94 14.20
CA THR A 439 7.61 -5.67 13.53
C THR A 439 8.69 -4.63 13.86
N ILE A 440 8.65 -3.48 13.18
CA ILE A 440 9.28 -2.24 13.67
C ILE A 440 8.15 -1.26 13.92
N LYS A 441 7.61 -1.30 15.14
CA LYS A 441 6.51 -0.44 15.62
C LYS A 441 7.07 0.80 16.32
N GLY A 442 6.39 1.92 16.14
CA GLY A 442 6.68 3.17 16.85
C GLY A 442 5.74 4.28 16.41
N ILE A 443 5.83 5.42 17.08
CA ILE A 443 5.10 6.64 16.72
C ILE A 443 6.01 7.52 15.87
N SER A 444 5.57 7.80 14.64
CA SER A 444 6.29 8.68 13.73
C SER A 444 6.50 10.06 14.34
N LYS A 445 7.69 10.64 14.13
CA LYS A 445 8.06 11.94 14.71
C LYS A 445 7.31 13.09 14.03
N PRO A 446 6.90 14.14 14.76
CA PRO A 446 6.34 15.32 14.14
C PRO A 446 7.31 15.96 13.16
N GLY A 447 6.81 16.45 12.03
CA GLY A 447 7.68 17.03 11.00
C GLY A 447 7.03 17.25 9.65
N GLU A 448 7.82 17.76 8.72
CA GLU A 448 7.41 18.09 7.35
C GLU A 448 7.75 16.93 6.41
N ILE A 449 6.75 16.43 5.66
CA ILE A 449 6.92 15.25 4.81
C ILE A 449 6.47 15.50 3.38
N VAL A 450 7.19 14.93 2.42
CA VAL A 450 6.74 14.79 1.03
C VAL A 450 6.02 13.45 0.95
N TRP A 451 4.82 13.44 0.35
CA TRP A 451 4.15 12.19 0.00
C TRP A 451 4.04 12.07 -1.52
N SER A 452 4.05 10.85 -2.03
CA SER A 452 3.87 10.59 -3.46
C SER A 452 3.36 9.20 -3.76
N ARG A 453 2.90 9.02 -5.00
CA ARG A 453 2.55 7.72 -5.56
C ARG A 453 2.82 7.69 -7.06
N VAL A 454 3.68 6.78 -7.49
CA VAL A 454 3.74 6.33 -8.89
C VAL A 454 2.58 5.37 -9.17
N PHE A 455 1.98 5.44 -10.35
CA PHE A 455 0.95 4.49 -10.78
C PHE A 455 0.90 4.38 -12.30
N VAL A 456 0.23 3.35 -12.80
CA VAL A 456 0.01 3.13 -14.24
C VAL A 456 -1.44 3.47 -14.59
N GLU A 457 -1.63 4.32 -15.59
CA GLU A 457 -2.94 4.63 -16.17
C GLU A 457 -2.77 4.93 -17.66
N ASN A 458 -3.62 4.33 -18.51
CA ASN A 458 -3.56 4.47 -19.97
C ASN A 458 -2.18 4.12 -20.56
N ASP A 459 -1.59 3.01 -20.10
CA ASP A 459 -0.26 2.54 -20.49
C ASP A 459 0.85 3.60 -20.34
N ARG A 460 0.75 4.43 -19.29
CA ARG A 460 1.72 5.47 -18.94
C ARG A 460 1.99 5.45 -17.46
N LEU A 461 3.25 5.70 -17.10
CA LEU A 461 3.62 6.00 -15.71
C LEU A 461 3.20 7.41 -15.36
N LYS A 462 2.53 7.55 -14.23
CA LYS A 462 2.10 8.81 -13.66
C LYS A 462 2.61 8.94 -12.24
N MET A 463 2.74 10.17 -11.75
CA MET A 463 3.06 10.45 -10.37
C MET A 463 2.17 11.54 -9.82
N ASP A 464 1.52 11.24 -8.70
CA ASP A 464 0.95 12.26 -7.82
C ASP A 464 1.95 12.54 -6.70
N VAL A 465 2.18 13.82 -6.39
CA VAL A 465 3.11 14.24 -5.35
C VAL A 465 2.56 15.45 -4.60
N GLY A 466 2.75 15.50 -3.28
CA GLY A 466 2.27 16.59 -2.45
C GLY A 466 3.03 16.76 -1.14
N ARG A 467 2.58 17.73 -0.35
CA ARG A 467 3.11 18.06 0.98
C ARG A 467 2.14 17.62 2.07
N ALA A 468 2.69 17.24 3.21
CA ALA A 468 1.95 16.96 4.44
C ALA A 468 2.81 17.27 5.67
N LYS A 469 2.17 17.32 6.84
CA LYS A 469 2.84 17.30 8.15
C LYS A 469 2.49 16.02 8.90
N VAL A 470 3.43 15.55 9.70
CA VAL A 470 3.16 14.61 10.79
C VAL A 470 2.89 15.44 12.05
N VAL A 471 1.73 15.24 12.67
CA VAL A 471 1.33 15.94 13.89
C VAL A 471 1.64 15.11 15.12
N LYS A 472 1.86 15.78 16.25
CA LYS A 472 1.98 15.12 17.55
C LYS A 472 0.58 15.00 18.16
N LEU A 473 0.13 13.78 18.41
CA LEU A 473 -1.07 13.52 19.19
C LEU A 473 -0.69 12.99 20.59
N PRO A 474 -1.55 13.16 21.60
CA PRO A 474 -1.39 12.51 22.90
C PRO A 474 -1.31 10.99 22.77
N LEU A 475 -0.72 10.34 23.76
CA LEU A 475 -0.62 8.88 23.78
C LEU A 475 -2.01 8.22 23.80
N GLU A 476 -2.96 8.78 24.54
CA GLU A 476 -4.34 8.28 24.61
C GLU A 476 -5.01 8.25 23.23
N GLU A 477 -4.93 9.33 22.46
CA GLU A 477 -5.46 9.38 21.10
C GLU A 477 -4.69 8.44 20.16
N THR A 478 -3.38 8.29 20.35
CA THR A 478 -2.58 7.32 19.58
C THR A 478 -3.01 5.88 19.85
N GLU A 479 -3.22 5.52 21.12
CA GLU A 479 -3.69 4.20 21.53
C GLU A 479 -5.12 3.94 21.05
N ARG A 480 -6.02 4.93 21.09
CA ARG A 480 -7.35 4.82 20.47
C ARG A 480 -7.26 4.43 19.00
N ARG A 481 -6.39 5.12 18.24
CA ARG A 481 -6.19 4.86 16.80
C ARG A 481 -5.56 3.50 16.54
N TRP A 482 -4.57 3.07 17.33
CA TRP A 482 -3.99 1.74 17.26
C TRP A 482 -5.00 0.63 17.58
N ASN A 483 -5.83 0.81 18.61
CA ASN A 483 -6.89 -0.12 18.98
C ASN A 483 -7.99 -0.18 17.90
N ALA A 484 -8.20 0.92 17.19
CA ALA A 484 -9.11 0.96 16.05
C ALA A 484 -8.50 0.35 14.78
N THR A 485 -7.19 0.04 14.72
CA THR A 485 -6.50 -0.41 13.51
C THR A 485 -5.65 -1.68 13.76
N THR A 486 -4.31 -1.60 13.73
CA THR A 486 -3.44 -2.75 14.02
C THR A 486 -2.27 -2.31 14.89
N SER A 487 -2.45 -2.44 16.20
CA SER A 487 -1.53 -1.90 17.20
C SER A 487 -0.09 -2.43 17.12
N GLN A 488 0.16 -3.57 16.47
CA GLN A 488 1.51 -4.11 16.27
C GLN A 488 2.32 -3.34 15.19
N TRP A 489 1.67 -2.44 14.45
CA TRP A 489 2.25 -1.74 13.30
C TRP A 489 2.67 -0.30 13.63
N PRO A 490 3.61 0.28 12.85
CA PRO A 490 4.03 1.66 13.02
C PRO A 490 2.96 2.66 12.60
N ILE A 491 2.70 3.67 13.44
CA ILE A 491 1.67 4.67 13.18
C ILE A 491 2.28 6.03 12.80
N MET A 492 1.70 6.64 11.78
CA MET A 492 1.96 8.03 11.40
C MET A 492 0.66 8.82 11.36
N HIS A 493 0.60 9.88 12.16
CA HIS A 493 -0.51 10.82 12.24
C HIS A 493 -0.29 11.95 11.23
N ALA A 494 -0.82 11.80 10.01
CA ALA A 494 -0.52 12.69 8.89
C ALA A 494 -1.68 13.64 8.54
N VAL A 495 -1.34 14.89 8.20
CA VAL A 495 -2.27 15.89 7.67
C VAL A 495 -1.78 16.37 6.32
N THR A 496 -2.56 16.11 5.26
CA THR A 496 -2.25 16.49 3.88
C THR A 496 -2.63 17.94 3.60
N TYR A 497 -1.69 18.75 3.11
CA TYR A 497 -1.95 20.18 2.89
C TYR A 497 -2.87 20.41 1.69
N GLY A 498 -4.04 21.01 1.94
CA GLY A 498 -5.01 21.37 0.90
C GLY A 498 -5.64 20.19 0.17
N VAL A 499 -5.53 18.97 0.72
CA VAL A 499 -6.20 17.77 0.22
C VAL A 499 -7.08 17.23 1.34
N THR A 500 -8.39 17.26 1.13
CA THR A 500 -9.35 16.68 2.08
C THR A 500 -9.38 15.16 1.98
N ARG A 501 -9.98 14.51 2.98
CA ARG A 501 -10.30 13.07 2.98
C ARG A 501 -10.88 12.60 1.64
N ASP A 502 -11.99 13.21 1.25
CA ASP A 502 -12.74 12.80 0.06
C ASP A 502 -11.98 13.11 -1.25
N GLN A 503 -11.18 14.18 -1.25
CA GLN A 503 -10.32 14.53 -2.37
C GLN A 503 -9.21 13.49 -2.58
N MET A 504 -8.59 13.01 -1.50
CA MET A 504 -7.62 11.92 -1.56
C MET A 504 -8.28 10.66 -2.14
N MET A 505 -9.42 10.24 -1.59
CA MET A 505 -10.14 9.05 -2.07
C MET A 505 -10.59 9.15 -3.54
N ALA A 506 -10.96 10.35 -3.99
CA ALA A 506 -11.34 10.60 -5.37
C ALA A 506 -10.19 10.44 -6.38
N ARG A 507 -8.95 10.68 -5.94
CA ARG A 507 -7.77 10.77 -6.82
C ARG A 507 -6.82 9.59 -6.70
N HIS A 508 -6.49 9.19 -5.48
CA HIS A 508 -5.40 8.25 -5.18
C HIS A 508 -5.61 6.89 -5.83
N LYS A 509 -4.58 6.37 -6.52
CA LYS A 509 -4.67 5.17 -7.37
C LYS A 509 -3.94 3.95 -6.79
N SER A 510 -3.90 3.86 -5.46
CA SER A 510 -3.31 2.73 -4.75
C SER A 510 -3.79 2.70 -3.30
N ASN A 511 -3.67 1.55 -2.65
CA ASN A 511 -3.73 1.48 -1.19
C ASN A 511 -2.48 2.09 -0.53
N HIS A 512 -1.35 2.10 -1.23
CA HIS A 512 -0.07 2.59 -0.70
C HIS A 512 0.20 4.07 -1.00
N ILE A 513 0.92 4.74 -0.10
CA ILE A 513 1.44 6.10 -0.23
C ILE A 513 2.91 6.17 0.24
N GLN A 514 3.81 6.68 -0.60
CA GLN A 514 5.24 6.83 -0.24
C GLN A 514 5.44 8.09 0.60
N VAL A 515 6.28 8.02 1.64
CA VAL A 515 6.61 9.16 2.50
C VAL A 515 8.11 9.33 2.73
N ALA A 516 8.58 10.59 2.73
CA ALA A 516 9.92 10.97 3.18
C ALA A 516 9.92 12.31 3.92
N TYR A 517 10.76 12.45 4.94
CA TYR A 517 10.90 13.69 5.71
C TYR A 517 11.80 14.70 5.02
N GLY A 518 11.46 15.99 5.14
CA GLY A 518 12.40 17.09 4.96
C GLY A 518 12.74 17.75 6.30
N ARG A 519 13.88 18.44 6.36
CA ARG A 519 14.33 19.09 7.61
C ARG A 519 13.46 20.28 8.01
N THR A 520 12.97 21.01 7.01
CA THR A 520 12.11 22.19 7.15
C THR A 520 11.03 22.17 6.08
N ALA A 521 10.00 23.01 6.22
CA ALA A 521 8.95 23.12 5.20
C ALA A 521 9.53 23.55 3.84
N ALA A 522 10.50 24.48 3.84
CA ALA A 522 11.15 24.95 2.62
C ALA A 522 12.02 23.87 1.96
N ASP A 523 12.76 23.11 2.75
CA ASP A 523 13.55 21.98 2.24
C ASP A 523 12.66 20.90 1.63
N ALA A 524 11.53 20.64 2.27
CA ALA A 524 10.61 19.62 1.88
C ALA A 524 9.79 20.04 0.63
N ASP A 525 9.50 21.34 0.46
CA ASP A 525 9.02 21.92 -0.80
C ASP A 525 10.09 21.77 -1.92
N LYS A 526 11.35 22.08 -1.62
CA LYS A 526 12.46 21.95 -2.58
C LYS A 526 12.63 20.50 -3.06
N ALA A 527 12.57 19.54 -2.13
CA ALA A 527 12.63 18.11 -2.42
C ALA A 527 11.44 17.64 -3.25
N MET A 528 10.22 18.07 -2.92
CA MET A 528 9.02 17.79 -3.70
C MET A 528 9.16 18.27 -5.15
N TYR A 529 9.58 19.52 -5.36
CA TYR A 529 9.78 20.06 -6.71
C TYR A 529 10.89 19.34 -7.47
N ALA A 530 12.01 19.03 -6.82
CA ALA A 530 13.13 18.33 -7.47
C ALA A 530 12.73 16.91 -7.88
N LYS A 531 11.95 16.22 -7.05
CA LYS A 531 11.38 14.90 -7.37
C LYS A 531 10.36 14.96 -8.50
N ALA A 532 9.45 15.94 -8.48
CA ALA A 532 8.51 16.15 -9.57
C ALA A 532 9.22 16.41 -10.90
N ALA A 533 10.26 17.25 -10.89
CA ALA A 533 11.08 17.52 -12.07
C ALA A 533 11.86 16.28 -12.54
N MET A 534 12.43 15.49 -11.62
CA MET A 534 13.10 14.23 -11.95
C MET A 534 12.12 13.26 -12.62
N ALA A 535 10.95 13.03 -12.03
CA ALA A 535 9.94 12.13 -12.56
C ALA A 535 9.48 12.58 -13.96
N ALA A 536 9.21 13.87 -14.17
CA ALA A 536 8.85 14.40 -15.47
C ALA A 536 9.97 14.23 -16.52
N ALA A 537 11.24 14.47 -16.13
CA ALA A 537 12.39 14.26 -17.00
C ALA A 537 12.64 12.77 -17.35
N LEU A 538 12.14 11.84 -16.52
CA LEU A 538 12.10 10.39 -16.79
C LEU A 538 10.88 9.96 -17.63
N GLY A 539 10.01 10.90 -18.00
CA GLY A 539 8.86 10.67 -18.86
C GLY A 539 7.55 10.33 -18.15
N LEU A 540 7.45 10.55 -16.83
CA LEU A 540 6.21 10.37 -16.08
C LEU A 540 5.27 11.57 -16.26
N ASP A 541 3.96 11.32 -16.31
CA ASP A 541 2.95 12.38 -16.21
C ASP A 541 2.80 12.78 -14.74
N VAL A 542 3.29 13.96 -14.37
CA VAL A 542 3.34 14.42 -12.97
C VAL A 542 2.22 15.41 -12.63
N ALA A 543 1.58 15.22 -11.48
CA ALA A 543 0.66 16.17 -10.89
C ALA A 543 1.03 16.51 -9.44
N LEU A 544 0.93 17.79 -9.10
CA LEU A 544 1.02 18.28 -7.73
C LEU A 544 -0.37 18.32 -7.10
N CYS A 545 -0.49 17.74 -5.92
CA CYS A 545 -1.73 17.63 -5.18
C CYS A 545 -1.73 18.56 -3.96
N GLY A 546 -2.81 19.32 -3.79
CA GLY A 546 -3.04 20.16 -2.63
C GLY A 546 -2.41 21.55 -2.72
N THR A 547 -1.85 22.00 -1.60
CA THR A 547 -1.30 23.36 -1.44
C THR A 547 0.05 23.34 -0.73
N ARG A 548 0.70 24.51 -0.72
CA ARG A 548 1.82 24.79 0.18
C ARG A 548 1.33 24.80 1.63
N LYS A 549 2.24 24.66 2.59
CA LYS A 549 1.93 24.79 4.03
C LYS A 549 1.13 26.05 4.39
N SER A 550 1.37 27.16 3.67
CA SER A 550 0.65 28.44 3.87
C SER A 550 -0.76 28.48 3.29
N GLY A 551 -1.27 27.37 2.73
CA GLY A 551 -2.58 27.29 2.08
C GLY A 551 -2.60 27.80 0.63
N LYS A 552 -1.51 28.40 0.14
CA LYS A 552 -1.42 28.86 -1.25
C LYS A 552 -1.36 27.67 -2.22
N PRO A 553 -2.18 27.65 -3.30
CA PRO A 553 -2.07 26.66 -4.37
C PRO A 553 -0.67 26.62 -5.00
N TRP A 554 -0.35 25.47 -5.60
CA TRP A 554 0.92 25.24 -6.32
C TRP A 554 1.10 26.12 -7.54
#